data_AF-A0A380KQ40-F1
#
_entry.id   AF-A0A380KQ40-F1
#
_cell.length_a   1.000
_cell.length_b   1.000
_cell.length_c   1.000
_cell.angle_alpha   90.00
_cell.angle_beta   90.00
_cell.angle_gamma   90.00
#
_symmetry.space_group_name_H-M   'P 1'
#
loop_
_entity.id
_entity.type
_entity.pdbx_description
1 polymer ?
#
loop_
_entity_poly.entity_id
_entity_poly.type
_entity_poly.pdbx_seq_one_letter_code
_entity_poly.pdbx_strand_id
1 'polypeptide(L)'
;MFLSWFGLLVFIFNDKVDKNGKVGYGSTVIPNRGAWLELETDSKDIAYTRIDRTRKIPFTTLVRALGFSGDDEIIDIFGDSELVRNTIEKDIHKNPK
;
A
#
# COMPACT_ATOMS: atom_id res chain seq x y z
N MET A 1 15.05 7.65 8.42
CA MET A 1 13.96 8.47 8.98
C MET A 1 14.17 9.94 8.57
N PHE A 2 13.53 10.39 7.50
CA PHE A 2 13.65 11.78 7.02
C PHE A 2 12.30 12.45 7.25
N LEU A 3 12.25 13.42 8.17
CA LEU A 3 11.05 14.23 8.39
C LEU A 3 11.13 15.45 7.46
N SER A 4 10.32 15.46 6.40
CA SER A 4 10.12 16.67 5.60
C SER A 4 9.00 17.50 6.24
N TRP A 5 9.34 18.70 6.69
CA TRP A 5 8.44 19.66 7.33
C TRP A 5 8.11 20.77 6.32
N PHE A 6 7.16 20.52 5.43
CA PHE A 6 6.48 21.57 4.67
C PHE A 6 4.97 21.34 4.85
N GLY A 7 4.24 22.44 5.06
CA GLY A 7 2.89 22.46 5.64
C GLY A 7 1.90 21.38 5.19
N LEU A 8 1.14 20.90 6.18
CA LEU A 8 -0.10 20.11 6.14
C LEU A 8 -0.06 18.59 5.99
N LEU A 9 1.07 17.96 5.66
CA LEU A 9 1.12 16.50 5.49
C LEU A 9 2.53 15.99 5.83
N VAL A 10 2.63 15.04 6.76
CA VAL A 10 3.91 14.42 7.12
C VAL A 10 4.01 13.05 6.47
N PHE A 11 5.10 12.81 5.75
CA PHE A 11 5.46 11.50 5.22
C PHE A 11 6.59 10.91 6.06
N ILE A 12 6.37 9.69 6.55
CA ILE A 12 7.38 8.91 7.26
C ILE A 12 7.68 7.71 6.38
N PHE A 13 8.96 7.49 6.07
CA PHE A 13 9.42 6.31 5.37
C PHE A 13 10.25 5.45 6.33
N ASN A 14 9.98 4.16 6.33
CA ASN A 14 10.67 3.18 7.15
C ASN A 14 10.97 1.93 6.34
N ASP A 15 12.23 1.50 6.36
CA ASP A 15 12.69 0.21 5.87
C ASP A 15 12.76 -0.78 7.04
N LYS A 16 12.33 -2.02 6.80
CA LYS A 16 12.51 -3.14 7.73
C LYS A 16 13.15 -4.28 6.99
N VAL A 17 14.28 -4.77 7.50
CA VAL A 17 14.89 -5.99 7.00
C VAL A 17 14.32 -7.17 7.78
N ASP A 18 13.62 -8.06 7.09
CA ASP A 18 13.12 -9.30 7.68
C ASP A 18 14.25 -10.29 7.93
N LYS A 19 13.98 -11.29 8.79
CA LYS A 19 14.92 -12.37 9.11
C LYS A 19 15.38 -13.17 7.88
N ASN A 20 14.60 -13.13 6.81
CA ASN A 20 14.90 -13.77 5.53
C ASN A 20 15.79 -12.90 4.61
N GLY A 21 16.30 -11.76 5.10
CA GLY A 21 17.16 -10.84 4.33
C GLY A 21 16.39 -9.95 3.35
N LYS A 22 15.06 -10.01 3.36
CA LYS A 22 14.21 -9.21 2.46
C LYS A 22 13.94 -7.85 3.07
N VAL A 23 14.04 -6.80 2.25
CA VAL A 23 13.73 -5.43 2.67
C VAL A 23 12.25 -5.16 2.44
N GLY A 24 11.48 -5.05 3.51
CA GLY A 24 10.14 -4.52 3.52
C GLY A 24 10.17 -2.98 3.56
N TYR A 25 9.37 -2.36 2.72
CA TYR A 25 9.19 -0.92 2.69
C TYR A 25 7.88 -0.54 3.38
N GLY A 26 7.93 0.49 4.22
CA GLY A 26 6.79 1.06 4.91
C GLY A 26 6.75 2.56 4.72
N SER A 27 5.56 3.10 4.52
CA SER A 27 5.32 4.54 4.49
C SER A 27 4.09 4.89 5.32
N THR A 28 4.17 5.96 6.08
CA THR A 28 3.03 6.50 6.85
C THR A 28 2.81 7.94 6.42
N VAL A 29 1.58 8.22 5.98
CA VAL A 29 1.10 9.53 5.61
C VAL A 29 0.19 10.03 6.72
N ILE A 30 0.64 11.07 7.42
CA ILE A 30 -0.07 11.67 8.55
C ILE A 30 -0.59 13.04 8.11
N PRO A 31 -1.90 13.18 7.86
CA PRO A 31 -2.49 14.48 7.56
C PRO A 31 -2.62 15.32 8.84
N ASN A 32 -2.57 16.65 8.69
CA ASN A 32 -2.87 17.57 9.79
C ASN A 32 -4.32 17.42 10.32
N ARG A 33 -5.25 16.98 9.46
CA ARG A 33 -6.63 16.68 9.81
C ARG A 33 -7.14 15.55 8.90
N GLY A 34 -7.59 14.45 9.47
CA GLY A 34 -8.14 13.30 8.73
C GLY A 34 -7.59 11.97 9.18
N ALA A 35 -7.80 10.94 8.35
CA ALA A 35 -7.36 9.58 8.60
C ALA A 35 -5.89 9.38 8.24
N TRP A 36 -5.17 8.65 9.08
CA TRP A 36 -3.78 8.26 8.78
C TRP A 36 -3.76 7.17 7.73
N LEU A 37 -2.82 7.23 6.80
CA LEU A 37 -2.66 6.19 5.78
C LEU A 37 -1.30 5.53 5.94
N GLU A 38 -1.30 4.25 6.25
CA GLU A 38 -0.09 3.44 6.35
C GLU A 38 -0.02 2.47 5.18
N LEU A 39 1.14 2.36 4.57
CA LEU A 39 1.49 1.42 3.52
C LEU A 39 2.62 0.55 4.04
N GLU A 40 2.50 -0.76 3.85
CA GLU A 40 3.49 -1.73 4.33
C GLU A 40 3.59 -2.88 3.32
N THR A 41 4.82 -3.24 2.96
CA THR A 41 5.11 -4.43 2.15
C THR A 41 5.51 -5.59 3.07
N ASP A 42 4.84 -6.72 2.91
CA ASP A 42 5.11 -7.96 3.65
C ASP A 42 6.23 -8.79 3.00
N SER A 43 6.82 -9.74 3.74
CA SER A 43 7.91 -10.60 3.25
C SER A 43 7.52 -11.45 2.04
N LYS A 44 6.22 -11.60 1.80
CA LYS A 44 5.61 -12.35 0.68
C LYS A 44 5.35 -11.49 -0.57
N ASP A 45 5.94 -10.29 -0.66
CA ASP A 45 5.65 -9.32 -1.73
C ASP A 45 4.16 -9.00 -1.82
N ILE A 46 3.51 -8.74 -0.69
CA ILE A 46 2.12 -8.28 -0.69
C ILE A 46 2.11 -6.89 -0.09
N ALA A 47 1.51 -5.94 -0.83
CA ALA A 47 1.30 -4.59 -0.36
C ALA A 47 -0.01 -4.50 0.42
N TYR A 48 0.10 -4.03 1.66
CA TYR A 48 -1.04 -3.75 2.52
C TYR A 48 -1.15 -2.25 2.76
N THR A 49 -2.38 -1.79 2.89
CA THR A 49 -2.69 -0.47 3.41
C THR A 49 -3.51 -0.58 4.70
N ARG A 50 -3.32 0.37 5.61
CA ARG A 50 -4.19 0.60 6.76
C ARG A 50 -4.64 2.05 6.71
N ILE A 51 -5.94 2.26 6.92
CA ILE A 51 -6.54 3.58 7.00
C ILE A 51 -6.99 3.76 8.46
N ASP A 52 -6.59 4.84 9.12
CA ASP A 52 -6.98 5.18 10.48
C ASP A 52 -6.75 4.05 11.52
N ARG A 53 -5.61 3.36 11.41
CA ARG A 53 -5.21 2.23 12.30
C ARG A 53 -6.18 1.05 12.29
N THR A 54 -6.98 0.90 11.24
CA THR A 54 -7.85 -0.26 11.03
C THR A 54 -7.06 -1.50 10.56
N ARG A 55 -7.78 -2.60 10.28
CA ARG A 55 -7.20 -3.85 9.79
C ARG A 55 -6.41 -3.63 8.48
N LYS A 56 -5.38 -4.45 8.27
CA LYS A 56 -4.65 -4.51 7.00
C LYS A 56 -5.62 -4.91 5.90
N ILE A 57 -5.73 -4.09 4.87
CA ILE A 57 -6.43 -4.42 3.62
C ILE A 57 -5.42 -4.47 2.48
N PRO A 58 -5.65 -5.27 1.43
CA PRO A 58 -4.81 -5.24 0.24
C PRO A 58 -4.77 -3.83 -0.36
N PHE A 59 -3.59 -3.40 -0.81
CA PHE A 59 -3.42 -2.07 -1.42
C PHE A 59 -4.34 -1.87 -2.65
N THR A 60 -4.56 -2.93 -3.41
CA THR A 60 -5.45 -2.92 -4.59
C THR A 60 -6.90 -2.59 -4.23
N THR A 61 -7.37 -2.94 -3.04
CA THR A 61 -8.72 -2.58 -2.59
C THR A 61 -8.89 -1.05 -2.50
N LEU A 62 -7.86 -0.34 -2.02
CA LEU A 62 -7.85 1.12 -1.99
C LEU A 62 -7.84 1.69 -3.42
N VAL A 63 -7.00 1.14 -4.30
CA VAL A 63 -6.90 1.56 -5.70
C VAL A 63 -8.25 1.42 -6.43
N ARG A 64 -8.97 0.32 -6.19
CA ARG A 64 -10.32 0.11 -6.71
C ARG A 64 -11.31 1.13 -6.16
N ALA A 65 -11.21 1.46 -4.87
CA ALA A 65 -12.05 2.50 -4.26
C ALA A 65 -11.77 3.91 -4.82
N LEU A 66 -10.58 4.15 -5.37
CA LEU A 66 -10.22 5.41 -6.03
C LEU A 66 -10.74 5.49 -7.49
N GLY A 67 -11.29 4.40 -8.04
CA GLY A 67 -11.91 4.37 -9.37
C GLY A 67 -11.25 3.43 -10.38
N PHE A 68 -10.13 2.80 -10.04
CA PHE A 68 -9.43 1.86 -10.93
C PHE A 68 -9.86 0.43 -10.62
N SER A 69 -10.94 0.00 -11.26
CA SER A 69 -11.61 -1.27 -10.93
C SER A 69 -11.05 -2.47 -11.68
N GLY A 70 -10.38 -2.28 -12.82
CA GLY A 70 -9.85 -3.36 -13.65
C GLY A 70 -8.49 -3.86 -13.17
N ASP A 71 -8.30 -5.18 -13.14
CA ASP A 71 -6.99 -5.78 -12.79
C ASP A 71 -5.90 -5.33 -13.79
N ASP A 72 -6.26 -5.28 -15.08
CA ASP A 72 -5.37 -4.84 -16.15
C ASP A 72 -5.00 -3.35 -16.01
N GLU A 73 -5.93 -2.50 -15.57
CA GLU A 73 -5.66 -1.07 -15.32
C GLU A 73 -4.69 -0.89 -14.15
N ILE A 74 -4.86 -1.67 -13.08
CA ILE A 74 -3.95 -1.64 -11.93
C ILE A 74 -2.55 -2.08 -12.36
N ILE A 75 -2.44 -3.10 -13.21
CA ILE A 75 -1.16 -3.57 -13.75
C ILE A 75 -0.52 -2.52 -14.66
N ASP A 76 -1.31 -1.81 -15.48
CA ASP A 76 -0.80 -0.75 -16.36
C ASP A 76 -0.25 0.45 -15.56
N ILE A 77 -0.93 0.83 -14.46
CA ILE A 77 -0.54 1.96 -13.61
C ILE A 77 0.70 1.64 -12.76
N PHE A 78 0.72 0.47 -12.11
CA PHE A 78 1.76 0.12 -11.13
C PHE A 78 2.86 -0.78 -11.71
N GLY A 79 2.70 -1.25 -12.94
CA GLY A 79 3.61 -2.16 -13.61
C GLY A 79 3.38 -3.62 -13.24
N ASP A 80 3.83 -4.49 -14.15
CA ASP A 80 3.72 -5.93 -14.02
C ASP A 80 4.83 -6.50 -13.12
N SER A 81 4.63 -6.40 -11.81
CA SER A 81 5.54 -6.92 -10.79
C SER A 81 4.89 -8.03 -9.97
N GLU A 82 5.72 -8.92 -9.43
CA GLU A 82 5.26 -10.00 -8.54
C GLU A 82 4.50 -9.44 -7.33
N LEU A 83 4.90 -8.26 -6.83
CA LEU A 83 4.23 -7.58 -5.74
C LEU A 83 2.79 -7.19 -6.08
N VAL A 84 2.58 -6.58 -7.26
CA VAL A 84 1.25 -6.17 -7.73
C VAL A 84 0.38 -7.41 -7.95
N ARG A 85 0.90 -8.44 -8.63
CA ARG A 85 0.17 -9.69 -8.88
C ARG A 85 -0.25 -10.38 -7.58
N ASN A 86 0.66 -10.57 -6.63
CA ASN A 86 0.38 -11.20 -5.34
C ASN A 86 -0.66 -10.40 -4.53
N THR A 87 -0.63 -9.08 -4.63
CA THR A 87 -1.60 -8.21 -3.95
C THR A 87 -2.98 -8.31 -4.59
N ILE A 88 -3.06 -8.29 -5.93
CA ILE A 88 -4.32 -8.52 -6.66
C ILE A 88 -4.89 -9.89 -6.30
N GLU A 89 -4.06 -10.94 -6.26
CA GLU A 89 -4.50 -12.29 -5.93
C GLU A 89 -5.17 -12.38 -4.56
N LYS A 90 -4.65 -11.64 -3.57
CA LYS A 90 -5.17 -11.55 -2.20
C LYS A 90 -6.40 -10.66 -2.05
N ASP A 91 -6.70 -9.84 -3.04
CA ASP A 91 -7.87 -8.98 -3.02
C ASP A 91 -9.15 -9.81 -3.09
N ILE A 92 -10.02 -9.64 -2.10
CA ILE A 92 -11.35 -10.28 -2.03
C ILE A 92 -12.39 -9.51 -2.85
N HIS A 93 -12.13 -8.25 -3.21
CA HIS A 93 -13.05 -7.37 -3.91
C HIS A 93 -12.76 -7.31 -5.41
N LYS A 94 -12.35 -8.44 -5.99
CA LYS A 94 -12.21 -8.55 -7.44
C LYS A 94 -13.58 -8.34 -8.08
N ASN A 95 -13.61 -7.55 -9.16
CA ASN A 95 -14.83 -7.37 -9.92
C ASN A 95 -15.24 -8.75 -10.46
N PRO A 96 -16.49 -9.21 -10.26
CA PRO A 96 -16.98 -10.33 -11.04
C PRO A 96 -16.89 -9.93 -12.52
N LYS A 97 -16.20 -10.76 -13.30
CA LYS A 97 -16.06 -10.59 -14.76
C LYS A 97 -17.41 -10.36 -15.44
#